data_AF-A0A962UTE7-F1
#
_entry.id   AF-A0A962UTE7-F1
#
_cell.length_a   1.000
_cell.length_b   1.000
_cell.length_c   1.000
_cell.angle_alpha   90.00
_cell.angle_beta   90.00
_cell.angle_gamma   90.00
#
_symmetry.space_group_name_H-M   'P 1'
#
loop_
_entity.id
_entity.type
_entity.pdbx_description
1 polymer ?
#
loop_
_entity_poly.entity_id
_entity_poly.type
_entity_poly.pdbx_seq_one_letter_code
_entity_poly.pdbx_strand_id
1 'polypeptide(L)'
;MGKEVAYDRQKGNCLACHMMGDGASPGNIGPPLIAMKARFPDRDVLQAQIWDPSVANPGTRMPPFGKHKALSPAEIDAIVDYLYTL
;
A
#
# COMPACT_ATOMS: atom_id res chain seq x y z
N MET A 1 -13.56 0.26 -3.99
CA MET A 1 -12.56 1.35 -3.84
C MET A 1 -11.16 0.85 -3.48
N GLY A 2 -10.86 0.46 -2.24
CA GLY A 2 -9.47 0.17 -1.81
C GLY A 2 -8.70 -0.82 -2.68
N LYS A 3 -9.29 -1.99 -2.94
CA LYS A 3 -8.73 -3.00 -3.86
C LYS A 3 -8.52 -2.47 -5.27
N GLU A 4 -9.50 -1.76 -5.82
CA GLU A 4 -9.43 -1.22 -7.19
C GLU A 4 -8.27 -0.23 -7.31
N VAL A 5 -8.12 0.69 -6.36
CA VAL A 5 -7.03 1.68 -6.36
C VAL A 5 -5.67 1.00 -6.17
N ALA A 6 -5.58 0.02 -5.26
CA ALA A 6 -4.34 -0.72 -5.04
C ALA A 6 -3.90 -1.51 -6.29
N TYR A 7 -4.84 -2.04 -7.08
CA TYR A 7 -4.54 -2.88 -8.23
C TYR A 7 -4.38 -2.08 -9.53
N ASP A 8 -4.90 -0.85 -9.59
CA ASP A 8 -4.86 0.00 -10.78
C ASP A 8 -3.41 0.45 -11.10
N ARG A 9 -2.97 0.14 -12.33
CA ARG A 9 -1.62 0.41 -12.84
C ARG A 9 -1.31 1.90 -12.99
N GLN A 10 -2.33 2.75 -13.12
CA GLN A 10 -2.19 4.20 -13.19
C GLN A 10 -2.29 4.87 -11.80
N LYS A 11 -2.62 4.10 -10.76
CA LYS A 11 -2.74 4.57 -9.37
C LYS A 11 -1.75 3.87 -8.45
N GLY A 12 -2.23 3.00 -7.55
CA GLY A 12 -1.40 2.36 -6.54
C GLY A 12 -0.44 1.33 -7.12
N ASN A 13 -0.84 0.61 -8.16
CA ASN A 13 -0.07 -0.43 -8.85
C ASN A 13 0.69 -1.36 -7.89
N CYS A 14 0.10 -1.68 -6.73
CA CYS A 14 0.79 -2.31 -5.61
C CYS A 14 1.27 -3.73 -5.99
N LEU A 15 0.51 -4.41 -6.85
CA LEU A 15 0.84 -5.74 -7.37
C LEU A 15 2.14 -5.79 -8.18
N ALA A 16 2.61 -4.66 -8.73
CA ALA A 16 3.89 -4.63 -9.41
C ALA A 16 5.08 -4.99 -8.49
N CYS A 17 4.92 -4.79 -7.18
CA CYS A 17 5.95 -5.05 -6.18
C CYS A 17 5.54 -6.09 -5.13
N HIS A 18 4.25 -6.22 -4.83
CA HIS A 18 3.76 -7.00 -3.69
C HIS A 18 2.76 -8.08 -4.11
N MET A 19 2.81 -9.22 -3.44
CA MET A 19 1.70 -10.16 -3.39
C MET A 19 0.66 -9.72 -2.38
N MET A 20 -0.62 -9.71 -2.75
CA MET A 20 -1.74 -9.36 -1.87
C MET A 20 -3.05 -9.94 -2.40
N GLY A 21 -3.93 -10.40 -1.51
CA GLY A 21 -5.24 -10.94 -1.85
C GLY A 21 -5.22 -11.97 -2.98
N ASP A 22 -6.16 -11.83 -3.91
CA ASP A 22 -6.32 -12.64 -5.12
C ASP A 22 -5.65 -12.02 -6.37
N GLY A 23 -4.70 -11.09 -6.18
CA GLY A 23 -4.05 -10.38 -7.27
C GLY A 23 -3.30 -11.31 -8.24
N ALA A 24 -3.50 -11.13 -9.53
CA ALA A 24 -2.83 -11.91 -10.56
C ALA A 24 -1.41 -11.36 -10.85
N SER A 25 -0.46 -12.28 -11.09
CA SER A 25 0.93 -11.98 -11.45
C SER A 25 1.63 -10.96 -10.53
N PRO A 26 1.63 -11.19 -9.19
CA PRO A 26 2.26 -10.26 -8.26
C PRO A 26 3.78 -10.28 -8.38
N GLY A 27 4.40 -9.11 -8.14
CA GLY A 27 5.83 -8.98 -7.92
C GLY A 27 6.27 -9.45 -6.54
N ASN A 28 7.59 -9.53 -6.35
CA ASN A 28 8.23 -9.96 -5.10
C ASN A 28 9.35 -8.99 -4.64
N ILE A 29 9.33 -7.74 -5.12
CA ILE A 29 10.29 -6.71 -4.72
C ILE A 29 10.01 -6.27 -3.28
N GLY A 30 8.74 -6.15 -2.93
CA GLY A 30 8.28 -5.87 -1.56
C GLY A 30 7.73 -7.14 -0.89
N PRO A 31 7.62 -7.15 0.45
CA PRO A 31 7.07 -8.27 1.18
C PRO A 31 5.58 -8.48 0.86
N PRO A 32 5.04 -9.70 1.00
CA PRO A 32 3.59 -9.91 0.84
C PRO A 32 2.80 -9.06 1.84
N LEU A 33 1.66 -8.52 1.39
CA LEU A 33 0.75 -7.70 2.20
C LEU A 33 -0.38 -8.58 2.74
N ILE A 34 -0.02 -9.42 3.70
CA ILE A 34 -0.92 -10.32 4.42
C ILE A 34 -0.93 -9.98 5.91
N ALA A 35 -2.06 -10.24 6.58
CA ALA A 35 -2.22 -10.01 8.02
C ALA A 35 -1.80 -8.60 8.45
N MET A 36 -2.12 -7.59 7.63
CA MET A 36 -1.59 -6.23 7.81
C MET A 36 -2.06 -5.59 9.11
N LYS A 37 -3.26 -5.92 9.59
CA LYS A 37 -3.76 -5.46 10.89
C LYS A 37 -2.95 -5.99 12.08
N ALA A 38 -2.38 -7.19 11.98
CA ALA A 38 -1.52 -7.74 13.03
C ALA A 38 -0.12 -7.10 12.99
N ARG A 39 0.39 -6.79 11.78
CA ARG A 39 1.71 -6.17 11.57
C ARG A 39 1.71 -4.67 11.89
N PHE A 40 0.60 -4.01 11.60
CA PHE A 40 0.34 -2.60 11.85
C PHE A 40 -0.98 -2.51 12.63
N PRO A 41 -0.97 -2.68 13.97
CA PRO A 41 -2.19 -2.56 14.77
C PRO A 41 -2.70 -1.12 14.85
N ASP A 42 -1.80 -0.15 14.70
CA ASP A 42 -2.12 1.25 14.53
C ASP A 42 -2.30 1.58 13.04
N ARG A 43 -3.50 2.04 12.69
CA ARG A 43 -3.91 2.39 11.33
C ARG A 43 -3.11 3.56 10.78
N ASP A 44 -2.80 4.53 11.62
CA ASP A 44 -2.12 5.75 11.18
C ASP A 44 -0.67 5.44 10.79
N VAL A 45 -0.06 4.42 11.39
CA VAL A 45 1.28 3.96 11.00
C VAL A 45 1.27 3.32 9.61
N LEU A 46 0.27 2.49 9.28
CA LEU A 46 0.17 1.92 7.92
C LEU A 46 -0.20 3.00 6.89
N GLN A 47 -1.08 3.93 7.25
CA GLN A 47 -1.40 5.09 6.42
C GLN A 47 -0.14 5.90 6.12
N ALA A 48 0.66 6.24 7.13
CA ALA A 48 1.90 6.99 6.98
C ALA A 48 2.93 6.22 6.13
N GLN A 49 2.99 4.90 6.28
CA GLN A 49 3.84 4.02 5.46
C GLN A 49 3.48 4.09 3.98
N ILE A 50 2.20 4.23 3.62
CA ILE A 50 1.75 4.40 2.22
C ILE A 50 1.92 5.86 1.76
N TRP A 51 1.74 6.82 2.67
CA TRP A 51 1.85 8.25 2.40
C TRP A 51 3.28 8.68 2.03
N ASP A 52 4.24 8.36 2.90
CA ASP A 52 5.67 8.57 2.68
C ASP A 52 6.49 7.46 3.36
N PRO A 53 6.77 6.35 2.64
CA PRO A 53 7.52 5.22 3.17
C PRO A 53 8.98 5.59 3.49
N SER A 54 9.52 6.69 2.94
CA SER A 54 10.91 7.07 3.14
C SER A 54 11.22 7.57 4.56
N VAL A 55 10.18 7.98 5.31
CA VAL A 55 10.30 8.39 6.71
C VAL A 55 10.68 7.22 7.59
N ALA A 56 9.97 6.09 7.45
CA ALA A 56 10.24 4.87 8.22
C ALA A 56 11.36 4.02 7.61
N ASN A 57 11.50 4.03 6.27
CA ASN A 57 12.44 3.22 5.52
C ASN A 57 13.28 4.09 4.56
N PRO A 58 14.32 4.78 5.06
CA PRO A 58 15.22 5.56 4.22
C PRO A 58 15.80 4.70 3.07
N GLY A 59 15.73 5.21 1.83
CA GLY A 59 16.21 4.49 0.64
C GLY A 59 15.27 3.41 0.09
N THR A 60 14.05 3.29 0.61
CA THR A 60 13.01 2.43 0.03
C THR A 60 12.72 2.76 -1.43
N ARG A 61 12.37 1.72 -2.20
CA ARG A 61 11.87 1.86 -3.58
C ARG A 61 10.35 2.04 -3.64
N MET A 62 9.66 1.89 -2.52
CA MET A 62 8.21 2.12 -2.46
C MET A 62 7.93 3.62 -2.73
N PRO A 63 7.07 3.95 -3.71
CA PRO A 63 6.78 5.36 -4.02
C PRO A 63 6.06 6.06 -2.86
N PRO A 64 6.38 7.34 -2.57
CA PRO A 64 5.67 8.13 -1.56
C PRO A 64 4.38 8.72 -2.15
N PHE A 65 3.35 7.88 -2.25
CA PHE A 65 2.11 8.16 -2.98
C PHE A 65 1.40 9.44 -2.50
N GLY A 66 1.31 9.63 -1.18
CA GLY A 66 0.65 10.81 -0.60
C GLY A 66 1.48 12.07 -0.75
N LYS A 67 2.78 12.00 -0.45
CA LYS A 67 3.71 13.14 -0.59
C LYS A 67 3.78 13.70 -2.01
N HIS A 68 3.73 12.82 -3.01
CA HIS A 68 3.75 13.21 -4.42
C HIS A 68 2.36 13.45 -4.99
N LYS A 69 1.30 13.35 -4.17
CA LYS A 69 -0.11 13.51 -4.58
C LYS A 69 -0.52 12.56 -5.72
N ALA A 70 0.15 11.41 -5.81
CA ALA A 70 -0.20 10.36 -6.76
C ALA A 70 -1.51 9.68 -6.37
N LEU A 71 -1.82 9.65 -5.07
CA LEU A 71 -3.10 9.22 -4.51
C LEU A 71 -3.64 10.31 -3.57
N SER A 72 -4.96 10.46 -3.53
CA SER A 72 -5.64 11.31 -2.55
C SER A 72 -5.65 10.67 -1.16
N PRO A 73 -5.87 11.46 -0.07
CA PRO A 73 -6.01 10.91 1.28
C PRO A 73 -7.07 9.81 1.37
N ALA A 74 -8.24 10.02 0.76
CA ALA A 74 -9.33 9.05 0.76
C ALA A 74 -8.99 7.74 0.03
N GLU A 75 -8.19 7.82 -1.04
CA GLU A 75 -7.69 6.64 -1.74
C GLU A 75 -6.70 5.85 -0.88
N ILE A 76 -5.78 6.54 -0.20
CA ILE A 76 -4.82 5.90 0.71
C ILE A 76 -5.56 5.24 1.87
N ASP A 77 -6.53 5.93 2.47
CA ASP A 77 -7.37 5.37 3.53
C ASP A 77 -8.11 4.12 3.07
N ALA A 78 -8.67 4.13 1.86
CA ALA A 78 -9.35 2.97 1.32
C ALA A 78 -8.40 1.79 1.06
N ILE A 79 -7.16 2.05 0.65
CA ILE A 79 -6.14 1.00 0.51
C ILE A 79 -5.83 0.41 1.89
N VAL A 80 -5.63 1.23 2.92
CA VAL A 80 -5.39 0.76 4.29
C VAL A 80 -6.54 -0.13 4.77
N ASP A 81 -7.78 0.31 4.56
CA ASP A 81 -8.96 -0.46 4.95
C ASP A 81 -9.03 -1.81 4.21
N TYR A 82 -8.71 -1.83 2.91
CA TYR A 82 -8.61 -3.07 2.15
C TYR A 82 -7.51 -3.99 2.69
N LEU A 83 -6.31 -3.47 2.94
CA LEU A 83 -5.20 -4.24 3.49
C LEU A 83 -5.53 -4.88 4.85
N TYR A 84 -6.39 -4.24 5.64
CA TYR A 84 -6.86 -4.79 6.92
C TYR A 84 -7.89 -5.91 6.79
N THR A 85 -8.45 -6.12 5.60
CA THR A 85 -9.30 -7.28 5.31
C THR A 85 -8.53 -8.51 4.79
N LEU A 86 -7.20 -8.38 4.57
CA LEU A 86 -6.32 -9.43 4.04
C LEU A 86 -5.59 -10.23 5.11
#